data_AF-A0A4W5LTE9-F1
#
_entry.id   AF-A0A4W5LTE9-F1
#
_cell.length_a   1.000
_cell.length_b   1.000
_cell.length_c   1.000
_cell.angle_alpha   90.00
_cell.angle_beta   90.00
_cell.angle_gamma   90.00
#
_symmetry.space_group_name_H-M   'P 1'
#
loop_
_entity.id
_entity.type
_entity.pdbx_description
1 polymer ?
#
loop_
_entity_poly.entity_id
_entity_poly.type
_entity_poly.pdbx_seq_one_letter_code
_entity_poly.pdbx_strand_id
1 'polypeptide(L)'
;MSRDTQLKERWEKLVDILSNQFSQGEDLDLDAIIYLIGVQELGKVHREYKKDEKLNLIKGFYGDLTRSAEPAIIGSRHPISLVKNQIIDIFSNVGFNVSEGPEIEDDWHNFTALNLPEYHPARDMQDTFFIQTNPDILLRTHTSSVQVRYMENNKPPIRTISPGRVFRNEAVSSRSHCIFHQVEGLYIDKDVSFADLKQTLLYFTKEMFGKSKIRLRPSYFPFTEPSAEVDIYWGTGWLEIMGCGMVDPNVLKNCGINPDEYNGFAFGMGIERIAMLLYQIGDIRMFYENDVRFLEQFKSIENVFLAAVQEWSDDFMEKVWYAYLINDSDFQIDSVMVVSKAFGTIDGEMKKTSLLRHAFMEVPAVSVVKIEMIEKSVLALNNEFMVTYFIGNTLYDKKFIFKANSINETSVEEVPILFVDGVMVK
;
A
#
# COMPACT_ATOMS: atom_id res chain seq x y z
N MET A 1 43.62 -5.98 49.05
CA MET A 1 43.17 -6.79 50.21
C MET A 1 42.27 -7.89 49.70
N SER A 2 42.36 -9.11 50.24
CA SER A 2 41.37 -10.14 49.91
C SER A 2 40.00 -9.70 50.49
N ARG A 3 38.91 -10.19 49.88
CA ARG A 3 37.54 -9.88 50.31
C ARG A 3 37.32 -10.18 51.79
N ASP A 4 37.98 -11.21 52.32
CA ASP A 4 37.97 -11.58 53.73
C ASP A 4 38.66 -10.56 54.63
N THR A 5 39.75 -9.91 54.17
CA THR A 5 40.43 -8.88 54.95
C THR A 5 39.55 -7.63 55.13
N GLN A 6 38.82 -7.25 54.09
CA GLN A 6 37.90 -6.10 54.13
C GLN A 6 36.66 -6.36 54.98
N LEU A 7 36.14 -7.59 54.99
CA LEU A 7 35.05 -8.00 55.86
C LEU A 7 35.46 -7.97 57.33
N LYS A 8 36.70 -8.40 57.63
CA LYS A 8 37.25 -8.38 58.99
C LYS A 8 37.43 -6.96 59.52
N GLU A 9 38.01 -6.05 58.72
CA GLU A 9 38.14 -4.63 59.11
C GLU A 9 36.78 -3.96 59.32
N ARG A 10 35.79 -4.26 58.46
CA ARG A 10 34.43 -3.73 58.63
C ARG A 10 33.77 -4.25 59.90
N TRP A 11 33.99 -5.50 60.26
CA TRP A 11 33.48 -6.10 61.49
C TRP A 11 34.07 -5.45 62.74
N GLU A 12 35.40 -5.31 62.79
CA GLU A 12 36.10 -4.70 63.92
C GLU A 12 35.67 -3.25 64.13
N LYS A 13 35.50 -2.48 63.05
CA LYS A 13 35.04 -1.09 63.12
C LYS A 13 33.59 -0.95 63.61
N LEU A 14 32.74 -1.92 63.32
CA LEU A 14 31.33 -1.93 63.70
C LEU A 14 31.17 -2.31 65.18
N VAL A 15 31.97 -3.25 65.68
CA VAL A 15 32.08 -3.58 67.10
C VAL A 15 32.53 -2.38 67.93
N ASP A 16 33.48 -1.60 67.42
CA ASP A 16 34.04 -0.44 68.13
C ASP A 16 33.04 0.74 68.23
N ILE A 17 32.23 0.96 67.17
CA ILE A 17 31.16 1.97 67.18
C ILE A 17 30.06 1.60 68.18
N LEU A 18 29.64 0.33 68.20
CA LEU A 18 28.57 -0.15 69.08
C LEU A 18 29.03 -0.16 70.55
N SER A 19 30.27 -0.57 70.83
CA SER A 19 30.81 -0.56 72.19
C SER A 19 30.87 0.85 72.79
N ASN A 20 31.17 1.86 71.97
CA ASN A 20 31.21 3.25 72.42
C ASN A 20 29.82 3.88 72.59
N GLN A 21 28.84 3.53 71.75
CA GLN A 21 27.49 4.10 71.80
C GLN A 21 26.64 3.66 73.01
N PHE A 22 26.92 2.48 73.58
CA PHE A 22 26.07 1.87 74.62
C PHE A 22 26.73 1.79 76.02
N SER A 23 27.78 2.57 76.26
CA SER A 23 28.53 2.60 77.53
C SER A 23 27.79 3.23 78.72
N GLN A 24 26.49 3.58 78.60
CA GLN A 24 25.67 4.09 79.69
C GLN A 24 24.33 3.35 79.79
N GLY A 25 24.31 2.31 80.63
CA GLY A 25 23.28 2.19 81.67
C GLY A 25 21.95 1.48 81.40
N GLU A 26 21.79 0.69 80.34
CA GLU A 26 20.66 -0.27 80.25
C GLU A 26 21.16 -1.62 79.74
N ASP A 27 20.78 -2.70 80.45
CA ASP A 27 21.04 -4.11 80.09
C ASP A 27 20.27 -4.44 78.81
N LEU A 28 20.82 -4.04 77.68
CA LEU A 28 20.40 -4.45 76.35
C LEU A 28 21.27 -5.64 75.96
N ASP A 29 20.61 -6.74 75.57
CA ASP A 29 21.25 -7.96 75.07
C ASP A 29 22.10 -7.62 73.82
N LEU A 30 23.36 -7.32 74.09
CA LEU A 30 24.34 -6.86 73.10
C LEU A 30 24.48 -7.90 71.97
N ASP A 31 24.36 -9.18 72.33
CA ASP A 31 24.42 -10.29 71.39
C ASP A 31 23.21 -10.27 70.43
N ALA A 32 22.01 -9.93 70.92
CA ALA A 32 20.82 -9.80 70.06
C ALA A 32 20.93 -8.62 69.07
N ILE A 33 21.51 -7.49 69.48
CA ILE A 33 21.73 -6.32 68.62
C ILE A 33 22.79 -6.62 67.56
N ILE A 34 23.92 -7.21 67.96
CA ILE A 34 25.00 -7.64 67.06
C ILE A 34 24.46 -8.65 66.04
N TYR A 35 23.63 -9.60 66.48
CA TYR A 35 22.97 -10.57 65.61
C TYR A 35 22.04 -9.89 64.59
N LEU A 36 21.18 -8.97 65.02
CA LEU A 36 20.24 -8.25 64.14
C LEU A 36 20.96 -7.40 63.09
N ILE A 37 22.01 -6.68 63.47
CA ILE A 37 22.84 -5.89 62.54
C ILE A 37 23.57 -6.83 61.58
N GLY A 38 24.15 -7.93 62.08
CA GLY A 38 24.79 -8.95 61.26
C GLY A 38 23.84 -9.54 60.21
N VAL A 39 22.61 -9.89 60.60
CA VAL A 39 21.58 -10.40 59.68
C VAL A 39 21.17 -9.33 58.65
N GLN A 40 21.03 -8.06 59.05
CA GLN A 40 20.73 -6.97 58.11
C GLN A 40 21.86 -6.74 57.10
N GLU A 41 23.12 -6.70 57.54
CA GLU A 41 24.27 -6.49 56.67
C GLU A 41 24.51 -7.69 55.75
N LEU A 42 24.37 -8.93 56.24
CA LEU A 42 24.38 -10.14 55.41
C LEU A 42 23.25 -10.11 54.37
N GLY A 43 22.05 -9.65 54.75
CA GLY A 43 20.94 -9.46 53.84
C GLY A 43 21.19 -8.40 52.76
N LYS A 44 21.94 -7.33 53.07
CA LYS A 44 22.38 -6.33 52.07
C LYS A 44 23.40 -6.93 51.10
N VAL A 45 24.43 -7.61 51.61
CA VAL A 45 25.46 -8.27 50.79
C VAL A 45 24.86 -9.36 49.88
N HIS A 46 23.90 -10.14 50.39
CA HIS A 46 23.20 -11.15 49.57
C HIS A 46 22.37 -10.53 48.45
N ARG A 47 21.71 -9.38 48.71
CA ARG A 47 20.97 -8.63 47.68
C ARG A 47 21.89 -8.05 46.61
N GLU A 48 23.03 -7.50 46.99
CA GLU A 48 24.05 -7.02 46.03
C GLU A 48 24.59 -8.17 45.19
N TYR A 49 24.95 -9.30 45.82
CA TYR A 49 25.42 -10.48 45.11
C TYR A 49 24.39 -11.01 44.11
N LYS A 50 23.12 -11.15 44.49
CA LYS A 50 22.05 -11.56 43.57
C LYS A 50 21.83 -10.54 42.45
N LYS A 51 22.02 -9.25 42.72
CA LYS A 51 21.91 -8.19 41.70
C LYS A 51 23.04 -8.29 40.69
N ASP A 52 24.28 -8.50 41.14
CA ASP A 52 25.45 -8.69 40.29
C ASP A 52 25.39 -10.00 39.50
N GLU A 53 24.93 -11.08 40.12
CA GLU A 53 24.67 -12.37 39.46
C GLU A 53 23.62 -12.22 38.35
N LYS A 54 22.51 -11.52 38.64
CA LYS A 54 21.47 -11.21 37.64
C LYS A 54 22.00 -10.30 36.53
N LEU A 55 22.84 -9.31 36.85
CA LEU A 55 23.48 -8.43 35.85
C LEU A 55 24.44 -9.21 34.94
N ASN A 56 25.19 -10.16 35.50
CA ASN A 56 26.10 -11.02 34.74
C ASN A 56 25.36 -12.05 33.89
N LEU A 57 24.21 -12.57 34.37
CA LEU A 57 23.28 -13.39 33.57
C LEU A 57 22.71 -12.61 32.37
N ILE A 58 22.36 -11.33 32.55
CA ILE A 58 21.87 -10.47 31.47
C ILE A 58 22.97 -10.17 30.44
N LYS A 59 24.23 -10.01 30.87
CA LYS A 59 25.38 -9.80 29.97
C LYS A 59 25.75 -11.01 29.11
N GLY A 60 25.28 -12.21 29.45
CA GLY A 60 25.66 -13.46 28.76
C GLY A 60 24.58 -14.09 27.87
N PHE A 61 23.30 -13.68 28.00
CA PHE A 61 22.19 -14.37 27.31
C PHE A 61 21.80 -13.74 25.97
N TYR A 62 21.85 -12.41 25.86
CA TYR A 62 21.63 -11.71 24.61
C TYR A 62 23.00 -11.31 24.06
N GLY A 63 23.37 -11.90 22.92
CA GLY A 63 24.63 -11.58 22.23
C GLY A 63 24.66 -10.14 21.69
N ASP A 64 25.39 -9.92 20.59
CA ASP A 64 25.35 -8.64 19.87
C ASP A 64 23.94 -8.38 19.33
N LEU A 65 23.23 -7.42 19.93
CA LEU A 65 21.86 -7.03 19.55
C LEU A 65 21.79 -6.36 18.16
N THR A 66 22.94 -5.93 17.62
CA THR A 66 23.02 -5.43 16.23
C THR A 66 23.21 -6.54 15.21
N ARG A 67 23.44 -7.79 15.67
CA ARG A 67 23.58 -8.93 14.80
C ARG A 67 22.24 -9.24 14.15
N SER A 68 22.25 -9.33 12.83
CA SER A 68 21.09 -9.71 12.04
C SER A 68 20.48 -11.00 12.58
N ALA A 69 19.15 -11.00 12.70
CA ALA A 69 18.39 -12.23 12.90
C ALA A 69 18.59 -13.17 11.71
N GLU A 70 18.19 -14.44 11.87
CA GLU A 70 18.15 -15.35 10.72
C GLU A 70 17.23 -14.77 9.63
N PRO A 71 17.69 -14.67 8.37
CA PRO A 71 16.92 -14.02 7.33
C PRO A 71 15.68 -14.85 6.99
N ALA A 72 14.50 -14.27 7.23
CA ALA A 72 13.27 -14.75 6.61
C ALA A 72 13.28 -14.31 5.13
N ILE A 73 12.93 -15.21 4.21
CA ILE A 73 12.83 -14.86 2.79
C ILE A 73 11.41 -14.37 2.53
N ILE A 74 11.24 -13.07 2.36
CA ILE A 74 9.99 -12.47 1.91
C ILE A 74 9.97 -12.46 0.38
N GLY A 75 8.84 -12.90 -0.19
CA GLY A 75 8.62 -12.86 -1.64
C GLY A 75 8.36 -11.44 -2.14
N SER A 76 8.43 -11.22 -3.44
CA SER A 76 8.02 -9.96 -4.06
C SER A 76 6.82 -10.15 -4.97
N ARG A 77 5.96 -9.13 -5.04
CA ARG A 77 4.95 -9.07 -6.09
C ARG A 77 5.63 -8.69 -7.40
N HIS A 78 5.15 -9.27 -8.50
CA HIS A 78 5.64 -8.92 -9.82
C HIS A 78 5.33 -7.44 -10.14
N PRO A 79 6.26 -6.66 -10.73
CA PRO A 79 6.04 -5.23 -11.03
C PRO A 79 4.79 -4.96 -11.88
N ILE A 80 4.45 -5.85 -12.81
CA ILE A 80 3.21 -5.74 -13.59
C ILE A 80 1.96 -5.88 -12.70
N SER A 81 2.01 -6.74 -11.67
CA SER A 81 0.91 -6.86 -10.72
C SER A 81 0.77 -5.62 -9.84
N LEU A 82 1.90 -5.03 -9.42
CA LEU A 82 1.91 -3.76 -8.66
C LEU A 82 1.20 -2.65 -9.44
N VAL A 83 1.64 -2.42 -10.68
CA VAL A 83 1.09 -1.38 -11.55
C VAL A 83 -0.37 -1.68 -11.92
N LYS A 84 -0.71 -2.94 -12.21
CA LYS A 84 -2.09 -3.35 -12.46
C LYS A 84 -3.01 -3.01 -11.29
N ASN A 85 -2.61 -3.37 -10.07
CA ASN A 85 -3.39 -3.11 -8.86
C ASN A 85 -3.52 -1.60 -8.62
N GLN A 86 -2.44 -0.84 -8.78
CA GLN A 86 -2.49 0.62 -8.68
C GLN A 86 -3.47 1.25 -9.68
N ILE A 87 -3.50 0.78 -10.94
CA ILE A 87 -4.48 1.24 -11.94
C ILE A 87 -5.91 0.91 -11.49
N ILE A 88 -6.14 -0.31 -11.02
CA ILE A 88 -7.46 -0.75 -10.50
C ILE A 88 -7.90 0.13 -9.32
N ASP A 89 -7.01 0.41 -8.39
CA ASP A 89 -7.29 1.22 -7.20
C ASP A 89 -7.64 2.67 -7.57
N ILE A 90 -6.95 3.26 -8.56
CA ILE A 90 -7.26 4.61 -9.05
C ILE A 90 -8.67 4.67 -9.65
N PHE A 91 -9.03 3.72 -10.51
CA PHE A 91 -10.33 3.73 -11.20
C PHE A 91 -11.49 3.28 -10.31
N SER A 92 -11.27 2.38 -9.35
CA SER A 92 -12.28 1.98 -8.37
C SER A 92 -12.71 3.15 -7.48
N ASN A 93 -11.80 4.07 -7.17
CA ASN A 93 -12.09 5.30 -6.42
C ASN A 93 -13.06 6.25 -7.16
N VAL A 94 -13.22 6.11 -8.48
CA VAL A 94 -14.18 6.87 -9.30
C VAL A 94 -15.32 5.99 -9.85
N GLY A 95 -15.53 4.82 -9.22
CA GLY A 95 -16.71 3.98 -9.41
C GLY A 95 -16.65 3.02 -10.60
N PHE A 96 -15.46 2.74 -11.16
CA PHE A 96 -15.30 1.65 -12.12
C PHE A 96 -15.23 0.30 -11.39
N ASN A 97 -16.01 -0.67 -11.85
CA ASN A 97 -15.83 -2.06 -11.43
C ASN A 97 -14.81 -2.79 -12.33
N VAL A 98 -14.40 -3.99 -11.94
CA VAL A 98 -13.48 -4.82 -12.73
C VAL A 98 -14.29 -5.87 -13.48
N SER A 99 -14.09 -5.98 -14.79
CA SER A 99 -14.59 -7.08 -15.62
C SER A 99 -13.46 -7.93 -16.16
N GLU A 100 -13.71 -9.23 -16.25
CA GLU A 100 -12.76 -10.20 -16.80
C GLU A 100 -13.43 -10.99 -17.93
N GLY A 101 -12.61 -11.51 -18.83
CA GLY A 101 -13.08 -12.33 -19.94
C GLY A 101 -11.97 -13.25 -20.46
N PRO A 102 -12.32 -14.18 -21.36
CA PRO A 102 -11.40 -15.21 -21.83
C PRO A 102 -10.24 -14.60 -22.63
N GLU A 103 -9.11 -15.31 -22.64
CA GLU A 103 -7.94 -14.96 -23.46
C GLU A 103 -8.02 -15.53 -24.87
N ILE A 104 -8.76 -16.62 -25.05
CA ILE A 104 -9.11 -17.19 -26.34
C ILE A 104 -10.45 -16.60 -26.74
N GLU A 105 -10.50 -15.95 -27.89
CA GLU A 105 -11.66 -15.25 -28.41
C GLU A 105 -12.02 -15.72 -29.81
N ASP A 106 -13.28 -15.48 -30.18
CA ASP A 106 -13.75 -15.60 -31.55
C ASP A 106 -13.59 -14.26 -32.32
N ASP A 107 -13.74 -14.30 -33.63
CA ASP A 107 -13.68 -13.10 -34.49
C ASP A 107 -14.72 -12.04 -34.11
N TRP A 108 -15.90 -12.46 -33.67
CA TRP A 108 -16.98 -11.53 -33.34
C TRP A 108 -16.56 -10.58 -32.22
N HIS A 109 -16.13 -11.13 -31.08
CA HIS A 109 -15.79 -10.33 -29.91
C HIS A 109 -14.46 -9.59 -30.07
N ASN A 110 -13.48 -10.18 -30.77
CA ASN A 110 -12.17 -9.53 -30.93
C ASN A 110 -12.14 -8.51 -32.08
N PHE A 111 -13.00 -8.60 -33.09
CA PHE A 111 -12.91 -7.73 -34.26
C PHE A 111 -14.25 -7.20 -34.75
N THR A 112 -15.19 -8.07 -35.12
CA THR A 112 -16.39 -7.66 -35.87
C THR A 112 -17.30 -6.74 -35.05
N ALA A 113 -17.55 -7.06 -33.77
CA ALA A 113 -18.36 -6.23 -32.89
C ALA A 113 -17.73 -4.83 -32.66
N LEU A 114 -16.40 -4.73 -32.76
CA LEU A 114 -15.61 -3.52 -32.60
C LEU A 114 -15.42 -2.75 -33.92
N ASN A 115 -16.24 -3.02 -34.94
CA ASN A 115 -16.24 -2.30 -36.20
C ASN A 115 -14.91 -2.42 -37.00
N LEU A 116 -14.12 -3.47 -36.75
CA LEU A 116 -12.99 -3.80 -37.61
C LEU A 116 -13.52 -4.56 -38.83
N PRO A 117 -13.29 -4.14 -40.07
CA PRO A 117 -13.69 -4.91 -41.25
C PRO A 117 -12.81 -6.15 -41.47
N GLU A 118 -13.28 -7.13 -42.24
CA GLU A 118 -12.54 -8.38 -42.57
C GLU A 118 -11.16 -8.12 -43.19
N TYR A 119 -11.02 -7.05 -43.97
CA TYR A 119 -9.77 -6.66 -44.62
C TYR A 119 -8.87 -5.75 -43.74
N HIS A 120 -9.19 -5.58 -42.46
CA HIS A 120 -8.39 -4.76 -41.55
C HIS A 120 -7.04 -5.43 -41.28
N PRO A 121 -5.89 -4.71 -41.34
CA PRO A 121 -4.56 -5.30 -41.11
C PRO A 121 -4.43 -6.07 -39.80
N ALA A 122 -5.08 -5.60 -38.72
CA ALA A 122 -5.08 -6.31 -37.43
C ALA A 122 -5.66 -7.74 -37.48
N ARG A 123 -6.43 -8.09 -38.52
CA ARG A 123 -6.96 -9.44 -38.75
C ARG A 123 -5.98 -10.34 -39.54
N ASP A 124 -4.87 -9.80 -40.02
CA ASP A 124 -3.85 -10.56 -40.74
C ASP A 124 -3.17 -11.58 -39.80
N MET A 125 -2.86 -12.77 -40.32
CA MET A 125 -2.09 -13.80 -39.60
C MET A 125 -0.69 -13.32 -39.20
N GLN A 126 -0.18 -12.28 -39.84
CA GLN A 126 1.08 -11.65 -39.46
C GLN A 126 1.02 -10.95 -38.11
N ASP A 127 -0.16 -10.46 -37.68
CA ASP A 127 -0.32 -9.66 -36.46
C ASP A 127 -1.06 -10.40 -35.34
N THR A 128 -1.85 -11.42 -35.68
CA THR A 128 -2.74 -12.15 -34.74
C THR A 128 -2.42 -13.65 -34.66
N PHE A 129 -2.40 -14.19 -33.44
CA PHE A 129 -2.24 -15.63 -33.22
C PHE A 129 -3.56 -16.38 -33.35
N PHE A 130 -3.80 -17.00 -34.50
CA PHE A 130 -4.94 -17.88 -34.74
C PHE A 130 -4.66 -19.30 -34.23
N ILE A 131 -5.62 -19.86 -33.48
CA ILE A 131 -5.64 -21.27 -33.04
C ILE A 131 -6.30 -22.13 -34.12
N GLN A 132 -7.36 -21.60 -34.73
CA GLN A 132 -8.06 -22.19 -35.88
C GLN A 132 -8.65 -21.06 -36.74
N THR A 133 -8.84 -21.33 -38.03
CA THR A 133 -9.28 -20.34 -39.03
C THR A 133 -10.66 -20.62 -39.63
N ASN A 134 -11.38 -21.62 -39.11
CA ASN A 134 -12.75 -21.91 -39.51
C ASN A 134 -13.48 -22.79 -38.47
N PRO A 135 -14.31 -22.21 -37.59
CA PRO A 135 -14.47 -20.76 -37.38
C PRO A 135 -13.19 -20.15 -36.81
N ASP A 136 -12.96 -18.86 -37.08
CA ASP A 136 -11.81 -18.12 -36.56
C ASP A 136 -11.85 -18.08 -35.03
N ILE A 137 -10.83 -18.68 -34.41
CA ILE A 137 -10.56 -18.60 -32.97
C ILE A 137 -9.10 -18.22 -32.79
N LEU A 138 -8.86 -17.23 -31.96
CA LEU A 138 -7.56 -16.57 -31.81
C LEU A 138 -7.27 -16.24 -30.34
N LEU A 139 -6.00 -15.93 -30.06
CA LEU A 139 -5.63 -15.27 -28.81
C LEU A 139 -5.93 -13.78 -28.93
N ARG A 140 -6.70 -13.23 -28.00
CA ARG A 140 -7.17 -11.84 -28.08
C ARG A 140 -6.02 -10.84 -28.23
N THR A 141 -6.21 -9.83 -29.09
CA THR A 141 -5.20 -8.80 -29.39
C THR A 141 -5.29 -7.58 -28.48
N HIS A 142 -6.42 -7.45 -27.78
CA HIS A 142 -6.78 -6.39 -26.86
C HIS A 142 -7.89 -6.86 -25.91
N THR A 143 -8.09 -6.19 -24.77
CA THR A 143 -9.16 -6.55 -23.83
C THR A 143 -10.50 -5.91 -24.18
N SER A 144 -10.62 -5.25 -25.34
CA SER A 144 -11.88 -4.73 -25.87
C SER A 144 -12.92 -5.83 -26.10
N SER A 145 -12.51 -7.09 -26.30
CA SER A 145 -13.43 -8.23 -26.37
C SER A 145 -14.25 -8.41 -25.09
N VAL A 146 -13.64 -8.14 -23.94
CA VAL A 146 -14.32 -8.16 -22.63
C VAL A 146 -15.38 -7.06 -22.57
N GLN A 147 -15.13 -5.90 -23.17
CA GLN A 147 -16.09 -4.80 -23.23
C GLN A 147 -17.34 -5.21 -24.03
N VAL A 148 -17.17 -5.84 -25.19
CA VAL A 148 -18.28 -6.37 -26.01
C VAL A 148 -19.10 -7.36 -25.19
N ARG A 149 -18.45 -8.36 -24.59
CA ARG A 149 -19.11 -9.35 -23.72
C ARG A 149 -19.84 -8.70 -22.55
N TYR A 150 -19.26 -7.65 -21.96
CA TYR A 150 -19.88 -6.94 -20.85
C TYR A 150 -21.14 -6.20 -21.31
N MET A 151 -21.10 -5.52 -22.46
CA MET A 151 -22.26 -4.82 -23.04
C MET A 151 -23.37 -5.77 -23.48
N GLU A 152 -23.05 -6.98 -23.97
CA GLU A 152 -24.06 -7.99 -24.34
C GLU A 152 -24.82 -8.52 -23.11
N ASN A 153 -24.14 -8.62 -21.97
CA ASN A 153 -24.70 -9.21 -20.74
C ASN A 153 -25.23 -8.17 -19.73
N ASN A 154 -24.97 -6.88 -19.94
CA ASN A 154 -25.35 -5.81 -19.02
C ASN A 154 -25.95 -4.63 -19.77
N LYS A 155 -26.94 -3.97 -19.16
CA LYS A 155 -27.51 -2.74 -19.72
C LYS A 155 -26.83 -1.51 -19.11
N PRO A 156 -26.72 -0.39 -19.84
CA PRO A 156 -26.32 0.89 -19.28
C PRO A 156 -27.14 1.28 -18.03
N PRO A 157 -26.55 2.00 -17.05
CA PRO A 157 -25.19 2.55 -17.07
C PRO A 157 -24.10 1.49 -16.84
N ILE A 158 -23.04 1.56 -17.65
CA ILE A 158 -21.88 0.66 -17.59
C ILE A 158 -20.65 1.49 -17.23
N ARG A 159 -19.89 1.09 -16.22
CA ARG A 159 -18.62 1.69 -15.86
C ARG A 159 -17.65 0.62 -15.37
N THR A 160 -16.81 0.10 -16.27
CA THR A 160 -15.93 -1.05 -16.00
C THR A 160 -14.51 -0.85 -16.52
N ILE A 161 -13.54 -1.49 -15.88
CA ILE A 161 -12.18 -1.69 -16.40
C ILE A 161 -11.89 -3.19 -16.58
N SER A 162 -11.19 -3.52 -17.66
CA SER A 162 -10.88 -4.88 -18.09
C SER A 162 -9.37 -5.10 -18.15
N PRO A 163 -8.72 -5.40 -17.00
CA PRO A 163 -7.31 -5.78 -16.98
C PRO A 163 -7.13 -7.20 -17.52
N GLY A 164 -6.10 -7.43 -18.34
CA GLY A 164 -5.84 -8.77 -18.86
C GLY A 164 -4.62 -8.90 -19.75
N ARG A 165 -4.18 -10.15 -19.96
CA ARG A 165 -3.15 -10.50 -20.95
C ARG A 165 -3.70 -10.40 -22.36
N VAL A 166 -2.87 -9.94 -23.28
CA VAL A 166 -3.16 -9.81 -24.71
C VAL A 166 -1.97 -10.30 -25.51
N PHE A 167 -2.22 -10.68 -26.76
CA PHE A 167 -1.27 -11.40 -27.58
C PHE A 167 -1.18 -10.76 -28.95
N ARG A 168 0.05 -10.52 -29.43
CA ARG A 168 0.30 -9.99 -30.77
C ARG A 168 1.49 -10.69 -31.37
N ASN A 169 1.39 -11.04 -32.65
CA ASN A 169 2.46 -11.68 -33.39
C ASN A 169 3.51 -10.65 -33.84
N GLU A 170 4.10 -9.98 -32.86
CA GLU A 170 5.13 -8.97 -33.08
C GLU A 170 6.53 -9.52 -32.77
N ALA A 171 7.53 -8.97 -33.45
CA ALA A 171 8.93 -9.32 -33.19
C ALA A 171 9.35 -8.86 -31.78
N VAL A 172 9.80 -9.82 -30.97
CA VAL A 172 10.28 -9.56 -29.62
C VAL A 172 11.53 -8.67 -29.67
N SER A 173 11.47 -7.54 -28.96
CA SER A 173 12.53 -6.55 -28.85
C SER A 173 12.57 -5.97 -27.44
N SER A 174 13.43 -4.97 -27.18
CA SER A 174 13.41 -4.27 -25.89
C SER A 174 12.14 -3.44 -25.65
N ARG A 175 11.33 -3.20 -26.70
CA ARG A 175 10.12 -2.37 -26.63
C ARG A 175 8.81 -3.11 -26.87
N SER A 176 8.85 -4.29 -27.49
CA SER A 176 7.67 -5.10 -27.81
C SER A 176 7.91 -6.56 -27.42
N HIS A 177 6.84 -7.22 -26.98
CA HIS A 177 6.81 -8.63 -26.62
C HIS A 177 5.50 -9.24 -27.12
N CYS A 178 5.50 -10.52 -27.50
CA CYS A 178 4.33 -11.18 -28.09
C CYS A 178 3.18 -11.42 -27.10
N ILE A 179 3.48 -11.32 -25.81
CA ILE A 179 2.54 -11.36 -24.69
C ILE A 179 2.78 -10.10 -23.87
N PHE A 180 1.72 -9.38 -23.57
CA PHE A 180 1.75 -8.23 -22.67
C PHE A 180 0.40 -8.02 -21.99
N HIS A 181 0.27 -7.04 -21.12
CA HIS A 181 -0.95 -6.78 -20.37
C HIS A 181 -1.54 -5.42 -20.74
N GLN A 182 -2.86 -5.38 -20.87
CA GLN A 182 -3.61 -4.16 -21.06
C GLN A 182 -4.63 -3.97 -19.94
N VAL A 183 -4.95 -2.72 -19.67
CA VAL A 183 -6.17 -2.33 -18.97
C VAL A 183 -6.96 -1.45 -19.91
N GLU A 184 -8.22 -1.82 -20.12
CA GLU A 184 -9.14 -1.01 -20.91
C GLU A 184 -10.36 -0.61 -20.09
N GLY A 185 -10.74 0.65 -20.14
CA GLY A 185 -11.92 1.15 -19.47
C GLY A 185 -13.04 1.44 -20.46
N LEU A 186 -14.27 1.23 -20.00
CA LEU A 186 -15.51 1.53 -20.71
C LEU A 186 -16.46 2.27 -19.77
N TYR A 187 -16.98 3.41 -20.22
CA TYR A 187 -18.06 4.13 -19.55
C TYR A 187 -19.17 4.46 -20.55
N ILE A 188 -20.38 3.97 -20.32
CA ILE A 188 -21.58 4.23 -21.13
C ILE A 188 -22.71 4.65 -20.20
N ASP A 189 -23.30 5.80 -20.48
CA ASP A 189 -24.47 6.33 -19.80
C ASP A 189 -25.21 7.31 -20.73
N LYS A 190 -26.22 8.02 -20.21
CA LYS A 190 -26.85 9.15 -20.89
C LYS A 190 -25.96 10.38 -20.77
N ASP A 191 -25.89 11.17 -21.84
CA ASP A 191 -25.22 12.48 -21.87
C ASP A 191 -23.70 12.47 -21.52
N VAL A 192 -23.01 11.35 -21.77
CA VAL A 192 -21.54 11.25 -21.66
C VAL A 192 -20.86 11.99 -22.82
N SER A 193 -19.92 12.85 -22.49
CA SER A 193 -19.22 13.71 -23.44
C SER A 193 -17.71 13.42 -23.48
N PHE A 194 -17.05 13.97 -24.49
CA PHE A 194 -15.58 13.94 -24.58
C PHE A 194 -14.91 14.70 -23.41
N ALA A 195 -15.61 15.65 -22.78
CA ALA A 195 -15.10 16.33 -21.60
C ALA A 195 -14.97 15.38 -20.41
N ASP A 196 -15.91 14.44 -20.25
CA ASP A 196 -15.89 13.42 -19.19
C ASP A 196 -14.73 12.44 -19.38
N LEU A 197 -14.49 12.03 -20.64
CA LEU A 197 -13.29 11.26 -21.00
C LEU A 197 -12.03 12.01 -20.58
N LYS A 198 -11.87 13.25 -21.05
CA LYS A 198 -10.70 14.06 -20.75
C LYS A 198 -10.47 14.25 -19.24
N GLN A 199 -11.54 14.47 -18.48
CA GLN A 199 -11.44 14.64 -17.03
C GLN A 199 -11.05 13.33 -16.33
N THR A 200 -11.61 12.20 -16.76
CA THR A 200 -11.27 10.87 -16.25
C THR A 200 -9.80 10.55 -16.49
N LEU A 201 -9.30 10.83 -17.70
CA LEU A 201 -7.89 10.64 -18.05
C LEU A 201 -6.96 11.60 -17.28
N LEU A 202 -7.39 12.85 -17.07
CA LEU A 202 -6.63 13.81 -16.27
C LEU A 202 -6.53 13.38 -14.79
N TYR A 203 -7.61 12.84 -14.24
CA TYR A 203 -7.62 12.26 -12.91
C TYR A 203 -6.65 11.08 -12.83
N PHE A 204 -6.78 10.10 -13.73
CA PHE A 204 -5.90 8.93 -13.78
C PHE A 204 -4.43 9.33 -13.88
N THR A 205 -4.08 10.18 -14.84
CA THR A 205 -2.68 10.60 -15.06
C THR A 205 -2.10 11.37 -13.88
N LYS A 206 -2.92 12.15 -13.17
CA LYS A 206 -2.50 12.86 -11.96
C LYS A 206 -2.24 11.91 -10.80
N GLU A 207 -3.12 10.92 -10.58
CA GLU A 207 -2.94 9.94 -9.51
C GLU A 207 -1.77 8.98 -9.82
N MET A 208 -1.56 8.64 -11.10
CA MET A 208 -0.52 7.70 -11.51
C MET A 208 0.87 8.36 -11.64
N PHE A 209 0.96 9.57 -12.18
CA PHE A 209 2.22 10.24 -12.54
C PHE A 209 2.43 11.61 -11.86
N GLY A 210 1.56 11.98 -10.92
CA GLY A 210 1.67 13.24 -10.17
C GLY A 210 1.40 14.48 -11.03
N LYS A 211 2.32 15.45 -11.02
CA LYS A 211 2.13 16.76 -11.68
C LYS A 211 2.54 16.79 -13.16
N SER A 212 2.64 15.63 -13.79
CA SER A 212 3.04 15.50 -15.20
C SER A 212 2.05 16.18 -16.14
N LYS A 213 2.55 16.80 -17.21
CA LYS A 213 1.69 17.42 -18.24
C LYS A 213 1.15 16.33 -19.16
N ILE A 214 -0.12 16.47 -19.56
CA ILE A 214 -0.75 15.57 -20.53
C ILE A 214 -1.04 16.31 -21.83
N ARG A 215 -1.02 15.57 -22.94
CA ARG A 215 -1.41 16.05 -24.27
C ARG A 215 -2.30 15.00 -24.93
N LEU A 216 -3.48 15.44 -25.39
CA LEU A 216 -4.34 14.62 -26.24
C LEU A 216 -4.06 15.01 -27.70
N ARG A 217 -3.76 14.01 -28.54
CA ARG A 217 -3.60 14.17 -29.98
C ARG A 217 -4.70 13.41 -30.70
N PRO A 218 -5.34 13.97 -31.74
CA PRO A 218 -6.24 13.18 -32.58
C PRO A 218 -5.55 11.93 -33.11
N SER A 219 -6.25 10.81 -33.09
CA SER A 219 -5.82 9.54 -33.68
C SER A 219 -7.03 8.85 -34.31
N TYR A 220 -6.91 7.59 -34.70
CA TYR A 220 -7.99 6.80 -35.30
C TYR A 220 -8.01 5.39 -34.72
N PHE A 221 -9.17 5.00 -34.18
CA PHE A 221 -9.47 3.62 -33.83
C PHE A 221 -10.85 3.27 -34.40
N PRO A 222 -11.04 2.11 -35.07
CA PRO A 222 -12.32 1.77 -35.73
C PRO A 222 -13.55 1.73 -34.79
N PHE A 223 -13.32 1.50 -33.51
CA PHE A 223 -14.35 1.41 -32.47
C PHE A 223 -14.60 2.72 -31.70
N THR A 224 -13.91 3.82 -32.04
CA THR A 224 -14.16 5.13 -31.42
C THR A 224 -14.16 6.30 -32.41
N GLU A 225 -15.09 7.23 -32.22
CA GLU A 225 -15.14 8.49 -32.98
C GLU A 225 -15.83 9.60 -32.15
N PRO A 226 -15.14 10.72 -31.81
CA PRO A 226 -13.74 11.02 -32.11
C PRO A 226 -12.74 10.21 -31.28
N SER A 227 -11.59 9.93 -31.88
CA SER A 227 -10.45 9.20 -31.30
C SER A 227 -9.27 10.10 -30.93
N ALA A 228 -8.54 9.75 -29.86
CA ALA A 228 -7.34 10.44 -29.41
C ALA A 228 -6.30 9.51 -28.76
N GLU A 229 -5.03 9.86 -28.90
CA GLU A 229 -3.92 9.31 -28.12
C GLU A 229 -3.55 10.27 -27.00
N VAL A 230 -3.09 9.72 -25.87
CA VAL A 230 -2.65 10.49 -24.71
C VAL A 230 -1.14 10.30 -24.53
N ASP A 231 -0.45 11.44 -24.57
CA ASP A 231 0.97 11.50 -24.23
C ASP A 231 1.15 12.15 -22.85
N ILE A 232 2.13 11.68 -22.08
CA ILE A 232 2.62 12.34 -20.87
C ILE A 232 3.99 12.95 -21.12
N TYR A 233 4.25 14.12 -20.51
CA TYR A 233 5.58 14.72 -20.51
C TYR A 233 6.40 14.14 -19.37
N TRP A 234 7.44 13.37 -19.70
CA TRP A 234 8.26 12.66 -18.73
C TRP A 234 9.75 12.85 -19.05
N GLY A 235 10.52 13.29 -18.05
CA GLY A 235 11.92 13.66 -18.25
C GLY A 235 12.08 14.80 -19.27
N THR A 236 12.53 14.46 -20.48
CA THR A 236 12.82 15.42 -21.55
C THR A 236 11.84 15.40 -22.72
N GLY A 237 10.86 14.47 -22.75
CA GLY A 237 10.04 14.22 -23.94
C GLY A 237 8.59 13.83 -23.67
N TRP A 238 7.80 13.83 -24.75
CA TRP A 238 6.43 13.31 -24.77
C TRP A 238 6.46 11.82 -25.04
N LEU A 239 5.75 11.04 -24.22
CA LEU A 239 5.65 9.60 -24.35
C LEU A 239 4.19 9.20 -24.37
N GLU A 240 3.79 8.50 -25.42
CA GLU A 240 2.46 7.88 -25.52
C GLU A 240 2.30 6.81 -24.42
N ILE A 241 1.14 6.84 -23.76
CA ILE A 241 0.79 5.88 -22.70
C ILE A 241 -0.56 5.19 -22.92
N MET A 242 -1.46 5.75 -23.74
CA MET A 242 -2.78 5.17 -23.98
C MET A 242 -3.46 5.73 -25.24
N GLY A 243 -4.40 4.94 -25.78
CA GLY A 243 -5.42 5.37 -26.73
C GLY A 243 -6.78 5.54 -26.07
N CYS A 244 -7.63 6.41 -26.59
CA CYS A 244 -8.97 6.67 -26.07
C CYS A 244 -9.90 7.26 -27.14
N GLY A 245 -11.20 7.30 -26.85
CA GLY A 245 -12.17 7.99 -27.71
C GLY A 245 -13.60 7.77 -27.26
N MET A 246 -14.54 8.45 -27.92
CA MET A 246 -15.97 8.19 -27.74
C MET A 246 -16.34 6.90 -28.48
N VAL A 247 -17.10 6.01 -27.87
CA VAL A 247 -17.48 4.72 -28.48
C VAL A 247 -18.27 4.97 -29.76
N ASP A 248 -17.88 4.32 -30.85
CA ASP A 248 -18.54 4.46 -32.15
C ASP A 248 -20.00 3.94 -32.06
N PRO A 249 -20.99 4.65 -32.63
CA PRO A 249 -22.39 4.23 -32.62
C PRO A 249 -22.64 2.82 -33.17
N ASN A 250 -21.83 2.32 -34.11
CA ASN A 250 -21.95 0.97 -34.64
C ASN A 250 -21.56 -0.08 -33.60
N VAL A 251 -20.57 0.19 -32.75
CA VAL A 251 -20.19 -0.72 -31.65
C VAL A 251 -21.32 -0.84 -30.64
N LEU A 252 -21.97 0.28 -30.29
CA LEU A 252 -23.15 0.27 -29.41
C LEU A 252 -24.30 -0.54 -30.03
N LYS A 253 -24.59 -0.32 -31.31
CA LYS A 253 -25.62 -1.09 -32.05
C LYS A 253 -25.32 -2.58 -32.09
N ASN A 254 -24.07 -2.96 -32.35
CA ASN A 254 -23.62 -4.36 -32.38
C ASN A 254 -23.86 -5.06 -31.03
N CYS A 255 -23.78 -4.32 -29.93
CA CYS A 255 -24.03 -4.83 -28.58
C CYS A 255 -25.47 -4.62 -28.09
N GLY A 256 -26.39 -4.20 -28.96
CA GLY A 256 -27.81 -4.00 -28.60
C GLY A 256 -28.10 -2.75 -27.76
N ILE A 257 -27.19 -1.77 -27.73
CA ILE A 257 -27.35 -0.49 -27.04
C ILE A 257 -27.76 0.59 -28.06
N ASN A 258 -28.82 1.35 -27.76
CA ASN A 258 -29.31 2.41 -28.64
C ASN A 258 -28.41 3.66 -28.58
N PRO A 259 -27.68 4.03 -29.65
CA PRO A 259 -26.79 5.20 -29.64
C PRO A 259 -27.53 6.54 -29.66
N ASP A 260 -28.82 6.57 -29.97
CA ASP A 260 -29.63 7.79 -29.87
C ASP A 260 -30.00 8.11 -28.40
N GLU A 261 -29.89 7.13 -27.50
CA GLU A 261 -30.19 7.28 -26.07
C GLU A 261 -28.93 7.27 -25.20
N TYR A 262 -27.94 6.43 -25.55
CA TYR A 262 -26.72 6.23 -24.79
C TYR A 262 -25.49 6.59 -25.62
N ASN A 263 -24.49 7.13 -24.95
CA ASN A 263 -23.17 7.35 -25.49
C ASN A 263 -22.14 7.01 -24.41
N GLY A 264 -20.87 7.04 -24.79
CA GLY A 264 -19.84 6.60 -23.87
C GLY A 264 -18.45 6.82 -24.42
N PHE A 265 -17.46 6.57 -23.58
CA PHE A 265 -16.06 6.57 -23.98
C PHE A 265 -15.37 5.28 -23.57
N ALA A 266 -14.30 4.97 -24.28
CA ALA A 266 -13.39 3.91 -23.95
C ALA A 266 -11.94 4.42 -23.96
N PHE A 267 -11.07 3.74 -23.22
CA PHE A 267 -9.63 3.99 -23.22
C PHE A 267 -8.87 2.68 -23.00
N GLY A 268 -7.63 2.60 -23.49
CA GLY A 268 -6.80 1.42 -23.38
C GLY A 268 -5.33 1.76 -23.19
N MET A 269 -4.69 1.11 -22.22
CA MET A 269 -3.29 1.35 -21.86
C MET A 269 -2.53 0.05 -21.63
N GLY A 270 -1.26 0.01 -22.04
CA GLY A 270 -0.36 -1.11 -21.76
C GLY A 270 0.27 -0.99 -20.38
N ILE A 271 0.21 -2.05 -19.57
CA ILE A 271 0.72 -2.04 -18.20
C ILE A 271 2.26 -2.00 -18.20
N GLU A 272 2.90 -2.77 -19.08
CA GLU A 272 4.36 -2.82 -19.23
C GLU A 272 4.92 -1.43 -19.54
N ARG A 273 4.27 -0.69 -20.44
CA ARG A 273 4.69 0.66 -20.81
C ARG A 273 4.70 1.58 -19.59
N ILE A 274 3.65 1.52 -18.77
CA ILE A 274 3.55 2.32 -17.55
C ILE A 274 4.59 1.88 -16.51
N ALA A 275 4.75 0.57 -16.30
CA ALA A 275 5.74 0.02 -15.38
C ALA A 275 7.18 0.42 -15.75
N MET A 276 7.52 0.36 -17.05
CA MET A 276 8.82 0.81 -17.54
C MET A 276 9.07 2.29 -17.28
N LEU A 277 8.04 3.13 -17.38
CA LEU A 277 8.16 4.57 -17.10
C LEU A 277 8.32 4.87 -15.61
N LEU A 278 7.51 4.23 -14.76
CA LEU A 278 7.55 4.42 -13.32
C LEU A 278 8.85 3.92 -12.70
N TYR A 279 9.30 2.74 -13.11
CA TYR A 279 10.46 2.06 -12.52
C TYR A 279 11.73 2.21 -13.36
N GLN A 280 11.69 3.01 -14.44
CA GLN A 280 12.82 3.28 -15.34
C GLN A 280 13.46 2.00 -15.92
N ILE A 281 12.64 1.02 -16.27
CA ILE A 281 13.08 -0.26 -16.85
C ILE A 281 13.29 -0.06 -18.35
N GLY A 282 14.50 -0.38 -18.82
CA GLY A 282 14.89 -0.16 -20.22
C GLY A 282 14.43 -1.24 -21.21
N ASP A 283 13.98 -2.38 -20.73
CA ASP A 283 13.69 -3.56 -21.56
C ASP A 283 12.46 -4.34 -21.06
N ILE A 284 11.45 -4.47 -21.92
CA ILE A 284 10.20 -5.20 -21.60
C ILE A 284 10.43 -6.67 -21.28
N ARG A 285 11.48 -7.30 -21.84
CA ARG A 285 11.75 -8.74 -21.69
C ARG A 285 12.10 -9.11 -20.25
N MET A 286 12.60 -8.16 -19.47
CA MET A 286 12.93 -8.37 -18.05
C MET A 286 11.70 -8.81 -17.22
N PHE A 287 10.48 -8.42 -17.63
CA PHE A 287 9.25 -8.87 -16.99
C PHE A 287 8.93 -10.36 -17.24
N TYR A 288 9.49 -10.96 -18.28
CA TYR A 288 9.17 -12.33 -18.71
C TYR A 288 10.29 -13.31 -18.41
N GLU A 289 11.53 -12.83 -18.27
CA GLU A 289 12.69 -13.63 -17.87
C GLU A 289 12.58 -14.17 -16.43
N ASN A 290 11.77 -13.51 -15.58
CA ASN A 290 11.58 -13.87 -14.18
C ASN A 290 12.90 -13.98 -13.38
N ASP A 291 13.87 -13.10 -13.68
CA ASP A 291 15.12 -13.04 -12.94
C ASP A 291 14.83 -12.63 -11.49
N VAL A 292 15.21 -13.50 -10.54
CA VAL A 292 14.98 -13.26 -9.11
C VAL A 292 15.59 -11.93 -8.66
N ARG A 293 16.78 -11.55 -9.15
CA ARG A 293 17.45 -10.29 -8.77
C ARG A 293 16.70 -9.07 -9.28
N PHE A 294 15.99 -9.20 -10.41
CA PHE A 294 15.09 -8.16 -10.90
C PHE A 294 13.85 -8.07 -10.01
N LEU A 295 13.21 -9.21 -9.73
CA LEU A 295 11.99 -9.25 -8.92
C LEU A 295 12.21 -8.80 -7.47
N GLU A 296 13.39 -9.05 -6.90
CA GLU A 296 13.72 -8.62 -5.54
C GLU A 296 13.80 -7.10 -5.37
N GLN A 297 14.03 -6.35 -6.45
CA GLN A 297 14.02 -4.88 -6.42
C GLN A 297 12.62 -4.31 -6.19
N PHE A 298 11.57 -5.12 -6.39
CA PHE A 298 10.16 -4.75 -6.20
C PHE A 298 9.57 -5.34 -4.92
N LYS A 299 10.41 -5.69 -3.94
CA LYS A 299 9.96 -5.89 -2.55
C LYS A 299 9.43 -4.54 -2.06
N SER A 300 8.15 -4.28 -2.29
CA SER A 300 7.48 -3.06 -1.83
C SER A 300 7.31 -3.11 -0.32
N ILE A 301 7.54 -1.97 0.34
CA ILE A 301 7.08 -1.69 1.69
C ILE A 301 5.57 -1.38 1.62
N GLU A 302 4.78 -2.31 1.08
CA GLU A 302 3.32 -2.24 1.03
C GLU A 302 2.68 -2.34 2.43
N ASN A 303 3.48 -2.72 3.41
CA ASN A 303 3.04 -3.07 4.73
C ASN A 303 3.23 -1.94 5.76
N VAL A 304 3.48 -0.70 5.31
CA VAL A 304 3.37 0.49 6.19
C VAL A 304 2.03 1.16 5.94
N PHE A 305 1.11 1.08 6.90
CA PHE A 305 -0.27 1.56 6.77
C PHE A 305 -0.83 2.11 8.09
N LEU A 306 -2.02 2.72 8.06
CA LEU A 306 -2.71 3.15 9.27
C LEU A 306 -3.88 2.24 9.62
N ALA A 307 -4.12 2.08 10.91
CA ALA A 307 -5.31 1.43 11.44
C ALA A 307 -5.97 2.31 12.51
N ALA A 308 -7.29 2.43 12.48
CA ALA A 308 -8.09 2.96 13.57
C ALA A 308 -8.61 1.78 14.39
N VAL A 309 -8.26 1.70 15.68
CA VAL A 309 -8.62 0.59 16.57
C VAL A 309 -9.37 1.13 17.79
N GLN A 310 -10.39 0.41 18.25
CA GLN A 310 -11.09 0.75 19.50
C GLN A 310 -10.35 0.21 20.72
N GLU A 311 -10.13 1.08 21.70
CA GLU A 311 -9.63 0.71 23.02
C GLU A 311 -10.48 1.31 24.12
N TRP A 312 -10.52 0.63 25.27
CA TRP A 312 -11.12 1.19 26.47
C TRP A 312 -10.28 2.37 26.99
N SER A 313 -10.92 3.51 27.23
CA SER A 313 -10.30 4.65 27.90
C SER A 313 -10.87 4.82 29.30
N ASP A 314 -10.01 4.76 30.31
CA ASP A 314 -10.39 5.02 31.71
C ASP A 314 -10.77 6.50 31.93
N ASP A 315 -10.20 7.42 31.15
CA ASP A 315 -10.49 8.85 31.27
C ASP A 315 -11.91 9.20 30.81
N PHE A 316 -12.39 8.52 29.76
CA PHE A 316 -13.73 8.75 29.20
C PHE A 316 -14.75 7.68 29.61
N MET A 317 -14.30 6.62 30.29
CA MET A 317 -15.12 5.48 30.70
C MET A 317 -15.89 4.83 29.53
N GLU A 318 -15.29 4.81 28.35
CA GLU A 318 -15.88 4.28 27.13
C GLU A 318 -14.82 3.78 26.12
N LYS A 319 -15.26 3.06 25.09
CA LYS A 319 -14.41 2.72 23.95
C LYS A 319 -14.19 3.95 23.07
N VAL A 320 -12.94 4.25 22.78
CA VAL A 320 -12.53 5.35 21.90
C VAL A 320 -11.63 4.81 20.79
N TRP A 321 -11.59 5.52 19.67
CA TRP A 321 -10.76 5.16 18.52
C TRP A 321 -9.36 5.74 18.67
N TYR A 322 -8.34 4.94 18.38
CA TYR A 322 -6.96 5.36 18.29
C TYR A 322 -6.40 5.05 16.91
N ALA A 323 -5.65 6.01 16.35
CA ALA A 323 -4.87 5.82 15.14
C ALA A 323 -3.53 5.14 15.48
N TYR A 324 -3.20 4.10 14.74
CA TYR A 324 -1.94 3.37 14.79
C TYR A 324 -1.23 3.45 13.45
N LEU A 325 0.07 3.68 13.48
CA LEU A 325 0.95 3.38 12.36
C LEU A 325 1.43 1.94 12.49
N ILE A 326 1.11 1.14 11.49
CA ILE A 326 1.48 -0.26 11.39
C ILE A 326 2.66 -0.34 10.44
N ASN A 327 3.79 -0.85 10.90
CA ASN A 327 4.91 -1.25 10.08
C ASN A 327 4.98 -2.78 10.04
N ASP A 328 4.18 -3.37 9.17
CA ASP A 328 4.19 -4.81 8.86
C ASP A 328 5.20 -5.14 7.75
N SER A 329 6.14 -4.24 7.49
CA SER A 329 7.24 -4.49 6.56
C SER A 329 8.44 -5.11 7.27
N ASP A 330 9.36 -5.65 6.48
CA ASP A 330 10.60 -6.26 6.98
C ASP A 330 11.70 -5.25 7.29
N PHE A 331 11.40 -3.96 7.11
CA PHE A 331 12.36 -2.89 7.28
C PHE A 331 11.96 -2.04 8.48
N GLN A 332 12.94 -1.66 9.29
CA GLN A 332 12.76 -0.55 10.22
C GLN A 332 12.53 0.72 9.40
N ILE A 333 11.54 1.51 9.81
CA ILE A 333 11.34 2.86 9.29
C ILE A 333 11.88 3.87 10.31
N ASP A 334 12.71 4.77 9.84
CA ASP A 334 13.44 5.74 10.67
C ASP A 334 12.89 7.15 10.50
N SER A 335 13.07 7.97 11.54
CA SER A 335 12.72 9.40 11.54
C SER A 335 11.31 9.67 11.01
N VAL A 336 10.34 8.91 11.52
CA VAL A 336 8.95 8.99 11.11
C VAL A 336 8.33 10.29 11.62
N MET A 337 7.76 11.08 10.72
CA MET A 337 6.96 12.26 11.01
C MET A 337 5.54 12.02 10.54
N VAL A 338 4.58 12.10 11.45
CA VAL A 338 3.15 12.04 11.14
C VAL A 338 2.54 13.41 11.35
N VAL A 339 1.87 13.93 10.32
CA VAL A 339 1.11 15.18 10.38
C VAL A 339 -0.35 14.86 10.13
N SER A 340 -1.22 15.08 11.12
CA SER A 340 -2.64 14.78 11.00
C SER A 340 -3.52 16.03 11.01
N LYS A 341 -4.67 15.93 10.34
CA LYS A 341 -5.78 16.90 10.41
C LYS A 341 -7.10 16.23 10.02
N ALA A 342 -8.19 16.77 10.50
CA ALA A 342 -9.53 16.45 10.03
C ALA A 342 -10.11 17.61 9.20
N PHE A 343 -10.83 17.31 8.13
CA PHE A 343 -11.51 18.30 7.31
C PHE A 343 -12.74 17.73 6.61
N GLY A 344 -13.72 18.59 6.34
CA GLY A 344 -14.95 18.22 5.65
C GLY A 344 -16.06 19.22 5.90
N THR A 345 -17.28 18.83 5.56
CA THR A 345 -18.47 19.68 5.71
C THR A 345 -19.43 19.04 6.70
N ILE A 346 -19.83 19.79 7.72
CA ILE A 346 -20.89 19.39 8.67
C ILE A 346 -21.96 20.46 8.62
N ASP A 347 -23.21 20.08 8.38
CA ASP A 347 -24.36 20.99 8.29
C ASP A 347 -24.20 22.15 7.29
N GLY A 348 -23.46 21.89 6.20
CA GLY A 348 -23.20 22.89 5.15
C GLY A 348 -22.00 23.82 5.43
N GLU A 349 -21.38 23.74 6.61
CA GLU A 349 -20.20 24.52 6.95
C GLU A 349 -18.91 23.71 6.83
N MET A 350 -17.90 24.30 6.20
CA MET A 350 -16.56 23.73 6.11
C MET A 350 -15.88 23.77 7.49
N LYS A 351 -15.60 22.58 8.04
CA LYS A 351 -14.81 22.42 9.26
C LYS A 351 -13.44 21.86 8.94
N LYS A 352 -12.42 22.37 9.63
CA LYS A 352 -11.04 21.91 9.55
C LYS A 352 -10.38 22.07 10.91
N THR A 353 -9.72 21.01 11.39
CA THR A 353 -8.99 21.05 12.66
C THR A 353 -7.58 21.63 12.49
N SER A 354 -6.97 22.00 13.61
CA SER A 354 -5.55 22.33 13.67
C SER A 354 -4.69 21.12 13.30
N LEU A 355 -3.49 21.40 12.78
CA LEU A 355 -2.52 20.36 12.43
C LEU A 355 -1.86 19.82 13.70
N LEU A 356 -1.92 18.51 13.90
CA LEU A 356 -1.14 17.80 14.91
C LEU A 356 0.11 17.19 14.26
N ARG A 357 1.18 17.04 15.04
CA ARG A 357 2.45 16.51 14.58
C ARG A 357 2.99 15.53 15.60
N HIS A 358 3.37 14.36 15.13
CA HIS A 358 3.96 13.29 15.90
C HIS A 358 5.28 12.89 15.25
N ALA A 359 6.26 12.55 16.07
CA ALA A 359 7.56 12.12 15.59
C ALA A 359 7.98 10.85 16.33
N PHE A 360 8.41 9.85 15.57
CA PHE A 360 8.95 8.60 16.10
C PHE A 360 10.36 8.43 15.54
N MET A 361 11.35 8.18 16.40
CA MET A 361 12.73 8.02 15.94
C MET A 361 12.88 6.78 15.06
N GLU A 362 12.21 5.70 15.43
CA GLU A 362 12.21 4.44 14.70
C GLU A 362 10.89 3.71 14.96
N VAL A 363 10.41 3.00 13.94
CA VAL A 363 9.34 2.00 14.07
C VAL A 363 9.90 0.71 13.48
N PRO A 364 10.26 -0.27 14.33
CA PRO A 364 10.87 -1.52 13.89
C PRO A 364 10.02 -2.27 12.84
N ALA A 365 10.67 -3.18 12.10
CA ALA A 365 9.97 -4.15 11.26
C ALA A 365 8.95 -4.97 12.07
N VAL A 366 7.80 -5.27 11.46
CA VAL A 366 6.70 -6.03 12.07
C VAL A 366 6.30 -5.48 13.46
N SER A 367 6.10 -4.16 13.53
CA SER A 367 5.73 -3.47 14.77
C SER A 367 4.69 -2.38 14.52
N VAL A 368 4.20 -1.78 15.61
CA VAL A 368 3.16 -0.76 15.57
C VAL A 368 3.50 0.37 16.54
N VAL A 369 3.12 1.58 16.19
CA VAL A 369 3.14 2.72 17.11
C VAL A 369 1.80 3.41 17.15
N LYS A 370 1.38 3.73 18.38
CA LYS A 370 0.15 4.48 18.65
C LYS A 370 0.42 5.97 18.36
N ILE A 371 -0.40 6.58 17.51
CA ILE A 371 -0.25 7.98 17.10
C ILE A 371 -1.07 8.88 18.01
N GLU A 372 -2.40 8.83 17.88
CA GLU A 372 -3.31 9.74 18.58
C GLU A 372 -4.71 9.14 18.74
N MET A 373 -5.47 9.69 19.69
CA MET A 373 -6.90 9.42 19.82
C MET A 373 -7.66 10.18 18.72
N ILE A 374 -8.60 9.51 18.07
CA ILE A 374 -9.51 10.11 17.10
C ILE A 374 -10.78 10.55 17.83
N GLU A 375 -10.98 11.85 17.96
CA GLU A 375 -12.16 12.38 18.64
C GLU A 375 -13.46 12.02 17.91
N LYS A 376 -14.51 11.71 18.68
CA LYS A 376 -15.85 11.45 18.11
C LYS A 376 -16.37 12.59 17.22
N SER A 377 -15.99 13.83 17.56
CA SER A 377 -16.35 15.05 16.83
C SER A 377 -15.85 15.07 15.38
N VAL A 378 -14.77 14.34 15.08
CA VAL A 378 -14.12 14.31 13.76
C VAL A 378 -14.39 13.04 12.95
N LEU A 379 -15.14 12.06 13.49
CA LEU A 379 -15.50 10.83 12.76
C LEU A 379 -16.37 11.10 11.52
N ALA A 380 -17.15 12.18 11.54
CA ALA A 380 -17.94 12.64 10.40
C ALA A 380 -17.11 13.42 9.35
N LEU A 381 -15.81 13.64 9.59
CA LEU A 381 -14.89 14.35 8.69
C LEU A 381 -13.91 13.37 8.05
N ASN A 382 -13.23 13.81 6.98
CA ASN A 382 -12.08 13.09 6.46
C ASN A 382 -10.90 13.31 7.42
N ASN A 383 -10.32 12.23 7.94
CA ASN A 383 -9.16 12.28 8.81
C ASN A 383 -7.91 11.95 7.97
N GLU A 384 -7.13 12.97 7.62
CA GLU A 384 -5.92 12.87 6.82
C GLU A 384 -4.68 12.79 7.72
N PHE A 385 -3.82 11.83 7.41
CA PHE A 385 -2.51 11.63 8.02
C PHE A 385 -1.46 11.60 6.90
N MET A 386 -0.52 12.55 6.94
CA MET A 386 0.68 12.51 6.11
C MET A 386 1.79 11.89 6.95
N VAL A 387 2.38 10.80 6.46
CA VAL A 387 3.45 10.06 7.11
C VAL A 387 4.69 10.14 6.24
N THR A 388 5.73 10.77 6.77
CA THR A 388 7.04 10.90 6.14
C THR A 388 8.03 10.04 6.92
N TYR A 389 8.81 9.20 6.28
CA TYR A 389 9.79 8.34 6.96
C TYR A 389 10.94 7.95 6.05
N PHE A 390 12.04 7.46 6.64
CA PHE A 390 13.17 6.91 5.92
C PHE A 390 13.18 5.39 6.00
N ILE A 391 13.64 4.74 4.93
CA ILE A 391 14.15 3.36 4.98
C ILE A 391 15.56 3.40 4.43
N GLY A 392 16.53 3.13 5.28
CA GLY A 392 17.93 3.40 4.97
C GLY A 392 18.13 4.88 4.61
N ASN A 393 18.59 5.16 3.39
CA ASN A 393 18.85 6.53 2.91
C ASN A 393 17.73 7.09 2.01
N THR A 394 16.62 6.38 1.85
CA THR A 394 15.52 6.78 0.96
C THR A 394 14.37 7.36 1.78
N LEU A 395 13.93 8.57 1.42
CA LEU A 395 12.77 9.23 2.02
C LEU A 395 11.48 8.78 1.32
N TYR A 396 10.47 8.45 2.11
CA TYR A 396 9.12 8.09 1.66
C TYR A 396 8.12 9.06 2.26
N ASP A 397 7.16 9.51 1.44
CA ASP A 397 6.02 10.33 1.84
C ASP A 397 4.73 9.59 1.47
N LYS A 398 3.92 9.25 2.45
CA LYS A 398 2.65 8.54 2.26
C LYS A 398 1.50 9.32 2.88
N LYS A 399 0.37 9.37 2.18
CA LYS A 399 -0.84 10.03 2.67
C LYS A 399 -1.93 9.00 2.87
N PHE A 400 -2.50 8.98 4.06
CA PHE A 400 -3.64 8.14 4.43
C PHE A 400 -4.83 9.02 4.74
N ILE A 401 -6.02 8.62 4.28
CA ILE A 401 -7.25 9.33 4.58
C ILE A 401 -8.32 8.32 4.98
N PHE A 402 -8.75 8.39 6.24
CA PHE A 402 -10.02 7.78 6.64
C PHE A 402 -11.14 8.69 6.16
N LYS A 403 -11.97 8.19 5.25
CA LYS A 403 -13.08 8.96 4.68
C LYS A 403 -14.10 9.28 5.77
N ALA A 404 -14.86 10.36 5.59
CA ALA A 404 -15.95 10.72 6.49
C ALA A 404 -16.86 9.51 6.76
N ASN A 405 -17.12 9.24 8.05
CA ASN A 405 -17.92 8.11 8.56
C ASN A 405 -17.33 6.71 8.28
N SER A 406 -16.11 6.59 7.76
CA SER A 406 -15.51 5.27 7.48
C SER A 406 -15.01 4.56 8.74
N ILE A 407 -14.69 5.31 9.81
CA ILE A 407 -14.28 4.75 11.09
C ILE A 407 -15.54 4.40 11.89
N ASN A 408 -15.96 3.15 11.81
CA ASN A 408 -17.14 2.62 12.48
C ASN A 408 -17.02 1.12 12.74
N GLU A 409 -17.86 0.57 13.61
CA GLU A 409 -17.81 -0.83 14.04
C GLU A 409 -18.27 -1.83 12.96
N THR A 410 -18.92 -1.37 11.89
CA THR A 410 -19.45 -2.24 10.82
C THR A 410 -18.46 -2.42 9.66
N SER A 411 -17.39 -1.64 9.61
CA SER A 411 -16.39 -1.63 8.53
C SER A 411 -15.00 -2.04 9.03
N VAL A 412 -14.96 -2.92 10.03
CA VAL A 412 -13.71 -3.40 10.62
C VAL A 412 -13.20 -4.68 9.96
N GLU A 413 -11.89 -4.83 9.98
CA GLU A 413 -11.14 -6.02 9.57
C GLU A 413 -10.02 -6.27 10.59
N GLU A 414 -9.48 -7.49 10.63
CA GLU A 414 -8.39 -7.84 11.54
C GLU A 414 -7.13 -7.05 11.19
N VAL A 415 -6.61 -6.28 12.16
CA VAL A 415 -5.39 -5.49 11.99
C VAL A 415 -4.17 -6.38 12.22
N PRO A 416 -3.28 -6.55 11.22
CA PRO A 416 -2.04 -7.31 11.38
C PRO A 416 -1.22 -6.82 12.56
N ILE A 417 -0.49 -7.73 13.21
CA ILE A 417 0.38 -7.49 14.38
C ILE A 417 -0.39 -7.20 15.69
N LEU A 418 -1.49 -6.45 15.64
CA LEU A 418 -2.31 -6.15 16.82
C LEU A 418 -3.29 -7.27 17.18
N PHE A 419 -3.71 -8.09 16.20
CA PHE A 419 -4.69 -9.18 16.39
C PHE A 419 -6.01 -8.69 17.00
N VAL A 420 -6.45 -7.51 16.57
CA VAL A 420 -7.72 -6.88 16.96
C VAL A 420 -8.41 -6.30 15.73
N ASP A 421 -9.73 -6.20 15.78
CA ASP A 421 -10.51 -5.60 14.70
C ASP A 421 -10.35 -4.07 14.68
N GLY A 422 -10.18 -3.52 13.48
CA GLY A 422 -10.05 -2.08 13.26
C GLY A 422 -10.35 -1.70 11.81
N VAL A 423 -10.38 -0.40 11.53
CA VAL A 423 -10.53 0.11 10.16
C VAL A 423 -9.15 0.42 9.63
N MET A 424 -8.73 -0.16 8.51
CA MET A 424 -7.40 0.10 7.93
C MET A 424 -7.46 1.03 6.71
N VAL A 425 -6.37 1.77 6.48
CA VAL A 425 -6.11 2.53 5.26
C VAL A 425 -4.68 2.24 4.85
N LYS A 426 -4.52 1.57 3.71
CA LYS A 426 -3.23 1.10 3.17
C LYS A 426 -2.65 2.03 2.13
#